data_AF-A0A512C4P3-F1
#
_entry.id   AF-A0A512C4P3-F1
#
_cell.length_a   1.000
_cell.length_b   1.000
_cell.length_c   1.000
_cell.angle_alpha   90.00
_cell.angle_beta   90.00
_cell.angle_gamma   90.00
#
_symmetry.space_group_name_H-M   'P 1'
#
loop_
_entity.id
_entity.type
_entity.pdbx_description
1 polymer ?
#
loop_
_entity_poly.entity_id
_entity_poly.type
_entity_poly.pdbx_seq_one_letter_code
_entity_poly.pdbx_strand_id
1 'polypeptide(L)' 'MADIDLAYDREREKLSESMKDPNLRTRALEKLKQHHHERREPYLQQLAMLQDRIQRGWH' A
#
# COMPACT_ATOMS: atom_id res chain seq x y z
N MET A 1 2.27 -9.56 -0.30
CA MET A 1 2.43 -8.10 -0.42
C MET A 1 2.56 -7.65 -1.87
N ALA A 2 3.35 -8.34 -2.69
CA ALA A 2 3.48 -8.03 -4.12
C ALA A 2 2.13 -7.86 -4.86
N ASP A 3 1.12 -8.68 -4.55
CA ASP A 3 -0.21 -8.53 -5.15
C ASP A 3 -0.94 -7.24 -4.72
N ILE A 4 -0.76 -6.81 -3.47
CA ILE A 4 -1.35 -5.57 -2.94
C ILE A 4 -0.68 -4.36 -3.57
N ASP A 5 0.65 -4.41 -3.73
CA ASP A 5 1.44 -3.34 -4.34
C ASP A 5 1.15 -3.24 -5.85
N LEU A 6 1.09 -4.36 -6.56
CA LEU A 6 0.74 -4.39 -7.98
C LEU A 6 -0.68 -3.90 -8.25
N ALA A 7 -1.64 -4.27 -7.39
CA ALA A 7 -3.01 -3.78 -7.51
C ALA A 7 -3.09 -2.26 -7.33
N TYR A 8 -2.36 -1.71 -6.36
CA TYR A 8 -2.26 -0.27 -6.14
C TYR A 8 -1.67 0.46 -7.34
N ASP A 9 -0.56 -0.04 -7.90
CA ASP A 9 0.09 0.60 -9.04
C ASP A 9 -0.81 0.64 -10.28
N ARG A 10 -1.51 -0.47 -10.57
CA ARG A 10 -2.48 -0.53 -11.68
C ARG A 10 -3.64 0.44 -11.49
N GLU A 11 -4.19 0.52 -10.28
CA GLU A 11 -5.33 1.39 -9.99
C GLU A 11 -4.92 2.87 -9.99
N ARG A 12 -3.72 3.18 -9.53
CA ARG A 12 -3.10 4.51 -9.60
C ARG A 12 -2.91 4.96 -11.03
N GLU A 13 -2.36 4.12 -11.89
CA GLU A 13 -2.16 4.39 -13.32
C GLU A 13 -3.51 4.69 -14.00
N LYS A 14 -4.50 3.82 -13.77
CA LYS A 14 -5.86 3.99 -14.30
C LYS A 14 -6.51 5.31 -13.86
N LEU A 15 -6.39 5.68 -12.59
CA LEU A 15 -6.92 6.97 -12.09
C LEU A 15 -6.17 8.17 -12.69
N SER A 16 -4.86 8.01 -12.91
CA SER A 16 -4.03 9.06 -13.52
C SER A 16 -4.43 9.34 -14.97
N GLU A 17 -4.77 8.30 -15.72
CA GLU A 17 -5.14 8.37 -17.14
C GLU A 17 -6.61 8.74 -17.39
N SER A 18 -7.53 8.24 -16.55
CA SER A 18 -8.97 8.37 -16.80
C SER A 18 -9.61 9.66 -16.28
N MET A 19 -9.01 10.31 -15.26
CA MET A 19 -9.61 11.51 -14.64
C MET A 19 -9.05 12.80 -15.25
N LYS A 20 -9.93 13.54 -15.95
CA LYS A 20 -9.61 14.85 -16.53
C LYS A 20 -9.59 15.99 -15.52
N ASP A 21 -10.37 15.89 -14.44
CA ASP A 21 -10.39 16.89 -13.37
C ASP A 21 -9.21 16.65 -12.40
N PRO A 22 -8.25 17.58 -12.30
CA PRO A 22 -7.06 17.41 -11.48
C PRO A 22 -7.35 17.40 -9.96
N ASN A 23 -8.38 18.10 -9.50
CA ASN A 23 -8.75 18.13 -8.08
C ASN A 23 -9.42 16.82 -7.66
N LEU A 24 -10.33 16.31 -8.50
CA LEU A 24 -10.96 15.01 -8.26
C LEU A 24 -9.94 13.88 -8.37
N ARG A 25 -9.02 13.95 -9.33
CA ARG A 25 -7.90 13.00 -9.46
C ARG A 25 -7.04 12.96 -8.22
N THR A 26 -6.64 14.12 -7.70
CA THR A 26 -5.81 14.22 -6.50
C THR A 26 -6.51 13.57 -5.29
N ARG A 27 -7.77 13.91 -5.06
CA ARG A 27 -8.57 13.30 -3.97
C ARG A 27 -8.72 11.78 -4.12
N ALA A 28 -8.92 11.29 -5.34
CA ALA A 28 -9.04 9.85 -5.62
C ALA A 28 -7.71 9.13 -5.34
N LEU A 29 -6.59 9.72 -5.75
CA LEU A 29 -5.25 9.18 -5.49
C LEU A 29 -4.89 9.16 -4.00
N GLU A 30 -5.27 10.19 -3.24
CA GLU A 30 -5.07 10.22 -1.79
C GLU A 30 -5.87 9.12 -1.09
N LYS A 31 -7.14 8.94 -1.45
CA LYS A 31 -7.96 7.84 -0.93
C LYS A 31 -7.39 6.46 -1.28
N LEU A 32 -6.93 6.28 -2.51
CA LEU A 32 -6.31 5.04 -2.96
C LEU A 32 -5.03 4.73 -2.14
N LYS A 33 -4.21 5.75 -1.89
CA LYS A 33 -3.00 5.62 -1.06
C LYS A 33 -3.33 5.25 0.38
N GLN A 34 -4.34 5.89 0.97
CA GLN A 34 -4.77 5.58 2.33
C GLN A 34 -5.25 4.13 2.46
N HIS A 35 -6.11 3.68 1.54
CA HIS A 35 -6.61 2.31 1.52
C HIS A 35 -5.49 1.28 1.30
N HIS A 36 -4.51 1.58 0.43
CA HIS A 36 -3.33 0.72 0.24
C HIS A 36 -2.50 0.59 1.52
N HIS A 37 -2.30 1.71 2.23
CA HIS A 37 -1.58 1.71 3.50
C HIS A 37 -2.30 0.86 4.56
N GLU A 38 -3.61 1.08 4.76
CA GLU A 38 -4.44 0.30 5.69
C GLU A 38 -4.39 -1.20 5.41
N ARG A 39 -4.37 -1.60 4.14
CA ARG A 39 -4.25 -3.00 3.75
C ARG A 39 -2.85 -3.59 3.98
N ARG A 40 -1.79 -2.79 3.94
CA ARG A 40 -0.41 -3.26 4.17
C ARG A 40 -0.04 -3.33 5.64
N GLU A 41 -0.56 -2.41 6.44
CA GLU A 41 -0.26 -2.24 7.86
C GLU A 41 -0.23 -3.55 8.66
N PRO A 42 -1.26 -4.43 8.62
CA PRO A 42 -1.23 -5.66 9.41
C PRO A 42 -0.09 -6.61 9.00
N TYR A 43 0.25 -6.67 7.71
CA TYR A 43 1.34 -7.52 7.21
C TYR A 43 2.70 -6.96 7.59
N LEU A 44 2.87 -5.63 7.58
CA LEU A 44 4.10 -4.98 8.05
C LEU A 44 4.33 -5.25 9.54
N GLN A 45 3.27 -5.18 10.35
CA GLN A 45 3.34 -5.51 11.77
C GLN A 45 3.72 -6.97 12.00
N GLN A 46 3.13 -7.91 11.25
CA GLN A 46 3.49 -9.33 11.32
C GLN A 46 4.95 -9.58 10.91
N LEU A 47 5.43 -8.91 9.85
CA LEU A 47 6.82 -8.98 9.41
C LEU A 47 7.78 -8.47 10.49
N ALA A 48 7.46 -7.34 11.13
CA ALA A 48 8.27 -6.78 12.21
C ALA A 48 8.35 -7.74 13.40
N MET A 49 7.22 -8.35 13.80
CA MET A 49 7.20 -9.36 14.86
C MET A 49 8.03 -10.60 14.51
N LEU A 50 7.95 -11.07 13.27
CA LEU A 50 8.74 -12.22 12.81
C LEU A 50 10.23 -11.88 12.82
N GLN A 51 10.60 -10.69 12.35
CA GLN A 51 11.99 -10.23 12.32
C GLN A 51 12.58 -10.10 13.72
N ASP A 52 11.82 -9.55 14.67
CA ASP A 52 12.22 -9.46 16.08
C ASP A 52 12.47 -10.84 16.69
N ARG A 53 11.60 -11.83 16.42
CA ARG A 53 11.79 -13.21 16.89
C ARG A 53 13.03 -13.85 16.31
N ILE A 54 13.28 -13.66 15.02
CA ILE A 54 14.49 -14.19 14.36
C ILE A 54 15.73 -13.54 15.00
N GLN A 55 15.74 -12.22 15.18
CA GLN A 55 16.87 -11.51 15.79
C GLN A 55 17.13 -11.94 17.23
N ARG A 56 16.09 -12.23 18.01
CA ARG A 56 16.22 -12.71 19.40
C ARG A 56 16.59 -14.19 19.51
N GLY A 57 16.17 -15.02 18.54
CA GLY A 57 16.46 -16.47 18.53
C GLY A 57 17.81 -16.84 17.90
N TRP A 58 18.50 -15.88 17.28
CA TRP A 58 19.83 -16.03 16.70
C TRP A 58 20.96 -15.59 17.65
N HIS A 59 20.68 -15.50 18.95
CA HIS A 59 21.62 -15.15 20.00
C HIS A 59 21.97 -16.34 20.89
#